data_AF-A0AAC9B4C2-F1
#
_entry.id   AF-A0AAC9B4C2-F1
#
_cell.length_a   1.000
_cell.length_b   1.000
_cell.length_c   1.000
_cell.angle_alpha   90.00
_cell.angle_beta   90.00
_cell.angle_gamma   90.00
#
_symmetry.space_group_name_H-M   'P 1'
#
loop_
_entity.id
_entity.type
_entity.pdbx_description
1 polymer ?
#
loop_
_entity_poly.entity_id
_entity_poly.type
_entity_poly.pdbx_seq_one_letter_code
_entity_poly.pdbx_strand_id
1 'polypeptide(L)'
;MGQVKAGKSTFLNALLFDGRPILPEAATPKTANLTKVVYGERYSLQVEYYSQQEWNEIVGQANQAGEGDASKVARELVAMGQASGIDLTQHWQRMGGEEHCETFYADDLAGLQGLLNQYAGNNGRYTALVKSTMLTLPDEQLKGFEVVDTPGLNDPVQSRSQKTRDYMANCDVVFFLSRCSQFLDKSDVGLLGEQLPGKGVKRLVLVAGQFDSAILDDGYDRSSLDETDNNIRRRLQRGAAETVTELVTKSRERGQDARAKVLEQLAQPVFASTFAYGFATWPEVRWGDSMCHTHRKLQEMAAECWDEPITTEQWQRLANFDALKSAYQQARCDRLPLLELQRQGFEQETQERLIEWRNGFAERIKQRIHLLKTQDLQSLALQQQNCDKRLSAIADELKAIVESVIARARKDSGEMLSQLARDRGRFRNIAYSGEVEQPFRPT
;
A
#
# COMPACT_ATOMS: atom_id res chain seq x y z
N MET A 1 0.14 -0.84 -8.96
CA MET A 1 0.76 -0.57 -7.63
C MET A 1 0.62 0.89 -7.26
N GLY A 2 0.82 1.21 -5.99
CA GLY A 2 0.68 2.57 -5.44
C GLY A 2 -0.03 2.56 -4.10
N GLN A 3 0.04 3.67 -3.38
CA GLN A 3 -0.62 3.82 -2.07
C GLN A 3 -2.12 3.52 -2.09
N VAL A 4 -2.69 3.28 -0.91
CA VAL A 4 -4.15 3.26 -0.71
C VAL A 4 -4.71 4.62 -1.17
N LYS A 5 -5.89 4.63 -1.80
CA LYS A 5 -6.53 5.84 -2.39
C LYS A 5 -5.79 6.53 -3.55
N ALA A 6 -4.76 5.92 -4.12
CA ALA A 6 -4.14 6.42 -5.36
C ALA A 6 -5.03 6.26 -6.62
N GLY A 7 -6.24 5.68 -6.50
CA GLY A 7 -7.17 5.49 -7.62
C GLY A 7 -6.88 4.28 -8.52
N LYS A 8 -6.18 3.24 -8.02
CA LYS A 8 -5.75 2.07 -8.80
C LYS A 8 -6.88 1.33 -9.52
N SER A 9 -7.92 0.94 -8.79
CA SER A 9 -9.05 0.19 -9.35
C SER A 9 -9.84 1.03 -10.36
N THR A 10 -10.09 2.32 -10.06
CA THR A 10 -10.72 3.28 -10.98
C THR A 10 -9.87 3.50 -12.24
N PHE A 11 -8.54 3.59 -12.10
CA PHE A 11 -7.61 3.69 -13.22
C PHE A 11 -7.65 2.45 -14.11
N LEU A 12 -7.63 1.24 -13.52
CA LEU A 12 -7.70 -0.01 -14.29
C LEU A 12 -9.05 -0.15 -15.00
N ASN A 13 -10.15 0.21 -14.33
CA ASN A 13 -11.48 0.26 -14.94
C ASN A 13 -11.52 1.19 -16.15
N ALA A 14 -10.91 2.38 -16.06
CA ALA A 14 -10.81 3.32 -17.18
C ALA A 14 -9.90 2.82 -18.31
N LEU A 15 -8.74 2.26 -17.97
CA LEU A 15 -7.73 1.86 -18.95
C LEU A 15 -8.15 0.63 -19.76
N LEU A 16 -8.74 -0.37 -19.10
CA LEU A 16 -8.98 -1.69 -19.68
C LEU A 16 -10.45 -1.91 -20.05
N PHE A 17 -11.37 -1.28 -19.33
CA PHE A 17 -12.80 -1.59 -19.45
C PHE A 17 -13.65 -0.35 -19.80
N ASP A 18 -13.02 0.71 -20.32
CA ASP A 18 -13.68 1.96 -20.72
C ASP A 18 -14.58 2.55 -19.61
N GLY A 19 -14.04 2.51 -18.39
CA GLY A 19 -14.69 3.01 -17.18
C GLY A 19 -15.77 2.09 -16.63
N ARG A 20 -15.99 0.90 -17.19
CA ARG A 20 -16.95 -0.06 -16.60
C ARG A 20 -16.39 -0.50 -15.24
N PRO A 21 -17.20 -0.52 -14.18
CA PRO A 21 -16.73 -0.82 -12.83
C PRO A 21 -16.55 -2.33 -12.62
N ILE A 22 -15.60 -2.94 -13.33
CA ILE A 22 -15.30 -4.38 -13.21
C ILE A 22 -14.62 -4.68 -11.88
N LEU A 23 -13.62 -3.86 -11.54
CA LEU A 23 -12.93 -3.90 -10.26
C LEU A 23 -13.70 -3.08 -9.21
N PRO A 24 -13.74 -3.54 -7.94
CA PRO A 24 -14.43 -2.81 -6.89
C PRO A 24 -13.65 -1.54 -6.57
N GLU A 25 -14.34 -0.41 -6.36
CA GLU A 25 -13.72 0.81 -5.86
C GLU A 25 -13.43 0.63 -4.36
N ALA A 26 -12.27 0.07 -4.03
CA ALA A 26 -11.87 -0.11 -2.65
C ALA A 26 -11.64 1.25 -1.96
N ALA A 27 -12.63 1.70 -1.17
CA ALA A 27 -12.55 2.96 -0.44
C ALA A 27 -11.90 2.81 0.95
N THR A 28 -11.86 1.59 1.50
CA THR A 28 -11.37 1.33 2.87
C THR A 28 -10.25 0.28 2.90
N PRO A 29 -9.28 0.39 3.83
CA PRO A 29 -8.24 -0.63 4.01
C PRO A 29 -8.78 -2.06 4.24
N LYS A 30 -10.00 -2.17 4.80
CA LYS A 30 -10.64 -3.44 5.15
C LYS A 30 -10.95 -4.31 3.92
N THR A 31 -11.25 -3.68 2.79
CA THR A 31 -11.67 -4.34 1.54
C THR A 31 -10.62 -4.28 0.45
N ALA A 32 -9.39 -3.90 0.83
CA ALA A 32 -8.25 -3.97 -0.07
C ALA A 32 -7.78 -5.42 -0.14
N ASN A 33 -8.41 -6.22 -1.00
CA ASN A 33 -8.04 -7.60 -1.27
C ASN A 33 -7.26 -7.60 -2.59
N LEU A 34 -6.28 -8.49 -2.73
CA LEU A 34 -5.65 -8.69 -4.04
C LEU A 34 -6.67 -9.25 -5.01
N THR A 35 -6.87 -8.54 -6.12
CA THR A 35 -7.89 -8.87 -7.12
C THR A 35 -7.22 -9.10 -8.46
N LYS A 36 -7.46 -10.28 -9.03
CA LYS A 36 -6.96 -10.64 -10.36
C LYS A 36 -8.08 -10.59 -11.37
N VAL A 37 -7.74 -10.26 -12.60
CA VAL A 37 -8.66 -10.27 -13.72
C VAL A 37 -8.00 -11.02 -14.87
N VAL A 38 -8.62 -12.10 -15.29
CA VAL A 38 -8.13 -13.02 -16.33
C VAL A 38 -9.21 -13.28 -17.38
N TYR A 39 -8.77 -13.69 -18.56
CA TYR A 39 -9.67 -14.17 -19.60
C TYR A 39 -10.25 -15.55 -19.26
N GLY A 40 -11.53 -15.75 -19.59
CA GLY A 40 -12.10 -17.07 -19.73
C GLY A 40 -13.50 -17.02 -20.35
N GLU A 41 -14.02 -18.17 -20.77
CA GLU A 41 -15.24 -18.24 -21.60
C GLU A 41 -16.53 -17.90 -20.83
N ARG A 42 -16.48 -17.87 -19.50
CA ARG A 42 -17.64 -17.62 -18.63
C ARG A 42 -17.27 -16.62 -17.54
N TYR A 43 -18.25 -15.85 -17.09
CA TYR A 43 -18.09 -15.01 -15.91
C TYR A 43 -17.94 -15.90 -14.68
N SER A 44 -16.82 -15.75 -13.96
CA SER A 44 -16.62 -16.46 -12.70
C SER A 44 -15.82 -15.62 -11.71
N LEU A 45 -16.08 -15.86 -10.43
CA LEU A 45 -15.33 -15.34 -9.30
C LEU A 45 -14.74 -16.52 -8.54
N GLN A 46 -13.42 -16.65 -8.56
CA GLN A 46 -12.71 -17.54 -7.65
C GLN A 46 -12.32 -16.75 -6.40
N VAL A 47 -12.64 -17.30 -5.24
CA VAL A 47 -12.38 -16.71 -3.92
C VAL A 47 -11.43 -17.61 -3.18
N GLU A 48 -10.31 -17.05 -2.73
CA GLU A 48 -9.40 -17.72 -1.81
C GLU A 48 -9.58 -17.17 -0.40
N TYR A 49 -9.83 -18.07 0.55
CA TYR A 49 -10.05 -17.73 1.95
C TYR A 49 -8.76 -17.83 2.76
N TYR A 50 -8.75 -17.18 3.91
CA TYR A 50 -7.69 -17.40 4.90
C TYR A 50 -7.75 -18.82 5.46
N SER A 51 -6.58 -19.43 5.63
CA SER A 51 -6.47 -20.65 6.43
C SER A 51 -6.80 -20.36 7.90
N GLN A 52 -7.10 -21.41 8.66
CA GLN A 52 -7.39 -21.26 10.09
C GLN A 52 -6.18 -20.66 10.85
N GLN A 53 -4.97 -21.04 10.45
CA GLN A 53 -3.74 -20.50 11.03
C GLN A 53 -3.60 -19.00 10.78
N GLU A 54 -3.76 -18.56 9.52
CA GLU A 54 -3.68 -17.14 9.17
C GLU A 54 -4.76 -16.32 9.88
N TRP A 55 -5.97 -16.85 10.01
CA TRP A 55 -7.03 -16.17 10.75
C TRP A 55 -6.69 -16.02 12.23
N ASN A 56 -6.11 -17.05 12.86
CA ASN A 56 -5.66 -16.98 14.24
C ASN A 56 -4.53 -15.95 14.42
N GLU A 57 -3.65 -15.79 13.45
CA GLU A 57 -2.63 -14.74 13.44
C GLU A 57 -3.27 -13.34 13.38
N ILE A 58 -4.29 -13.14 12.53
CA ILE A 58 -5.06 -11.89 12.46
C ILE A 58 -5.74 -11.60 13.80
N VAL A 59 -6.39 -12.59 14.41
CA VAL A 59 -7.01 -12.45 15.75
C VAL A 59 -5.95 -12.14 16.81
N GLY A 60 -4.78 -12.78 16.75
CA GLY A 60 -3.65 -12.49 17.63
C GLY A 60 -3.19 -11.04 17.51
N GLN A 61 -3.01 -10.54 16.29
CA GLN A 61 -2.65 -9.13 16.02
C GLN A 61 -3.74 -8.15 16.49
N ALA A 62 -5.02 -8.52 16.37
CA ALA A 62 -6.14 -7.71 16.85
C ALA A 62 -6.13 -7.56 18.38
N ASN A 63 -5.64 -8.58 19.10
CA ASN A 63 -5.57 -8.62 20.56
C ASN A 63 -4.31 -7.97 21.15
N GLN A 64 -3.31 -7.60 20.33
CA GLN A 64 -2.13 -6.90 20.81
C GLN A 64 -2.50 -5.48 21.28
N ALA A 65 -2.02 -5.09 22.46
CA ALA A 65 -2.16 -3.74 23.00
C ALA A 65 -1.23 -2.78 22.23
N GLY A 66 -1.67 -2.34 21.05
CA GLY A 66 -0.94 -1.42 20.20
C GLY A 66 -1.87 -0.62 19.27
N GLU A 67 -1.49 0.64 19.00
CA GLU A 67 -2.21 1.53 18.09
C GLU A 67 -1.66 1.50 16.65
N GLY A 68 -0.79 0.55 16.32
CA GLY A 68 -0.25 0.38 14.98
C GLY A 68 -1.33 0.07 13.94
N ASP A 69 -1.08 0.45 12.69
CA ASP A 69 -2.04 0.28 11.58
C ASP A 69 -2.43 -1.19 11.37
N ALA A 70 -1.51 -2.13 11.62
CA ALA A 70 -1.77 -3.58 11.61
C ALA A 70 -2.83 -4.01 12.62
N SER A 71 -2.66 -3.61 13.88
CA SER A 71 -3.63 -3.94 14.94
C SER A 71 -4.99 -3.26 14.70
N LYS A 72 -5.04 -2.10 14.04
CA LYS A 72 -6.30 -1.45 13.65
C LYS A 72 -7.02 -2.26 12.56
N VAL A 73 -6.34 -2.57 11.46
CA VAL A 73 -6.94 -3.35 10.35
C VAL A 73 -7.34 -4.75 10.82
N ALA A 74 -6.52 -5.41 11.64
CA ALA A 74 -6.84 -6.71 12.22
C ALA A 74 -8.11 -6.67 13.09
N ARG A 75 -8.24 -5.67 13.97
CA ARG A 75 -9.47 -5.47 14.77
C ARG A 75 -10.70 -5.25 13.89
N GLU A 76 -10.55 -4.48 12.82
CA GLU A 76 -11.63 -4.21 11.89
C GLU A 76 -12.08 -5.44 11.10
N LEU A 77 -11.13 -6.27 10.65
CA LEU A 77 -11.41 -7.55 9.99
C LEU A 77 -12.11 -8.53 10.95
N VAL A 78 -11.63 -8.64 12.20
CA VAL A 78 -12.27 -9.50 13.22
C VAL A 78 -13.69 -9.02 13.53
N ALA A 79 -13.89 -7.71 13.70
CA ALA A 79 -15.22 -7.14 13.95
C ALA A 79 -16.17 -7.39 12.76
N MET A 80 -15.69 -7.27 11.52
CA MET A 80 -16.47 -7.58 10.32
C MET A 80 -16.82 -9.07 10.24
N GLY A 81 -15.87 -9.95 10.57
CA GLY A 81 -16.09 -11.39 10.65
C GLY A 81 -17.16 -11.75 11.69
N GLN A 82 -17.13 -11.13 12.88
CA GLN A 82 -18.13 -11.34 13.93
C GLN A 82 -19.51 -10.79 13.54
N ALA A 83 -19.55 -9.61 12.88
CA ALA A 83 -20.79 -8.98 12.44
C ALA A 83 -21.46 -9.69 11.24
N SER A 84 -20.69 -10.50 10.49
CA SER A 84 -21.19 -11.22 9.30
C SER A 84 -22.24 -12.31 9.61
N GLY A 85 -22.35 -12.73 10.87
CA GLY A 85 -23.20 -13.85 11.28
C GLY A 85 -22.75 -15.20 10.71
N ILE A 86 -21.49 -15.33 10.30
CA ILE A 86 -20.89 -16.60 9.86
C ILE A 86 -20.41 -17.35 11.11
N ASP A 87 -20.84 -18.60 11.27
CA ASP A 87 -20.21 -19.52 12.22
C ASP A 87 -18.82 -19.88 11.70
N LEU A 88 -17.84 -19.15 12.21
CA LEU A 88 -16.44 -19.28 11.91
C LEU A 88 -15.91 -20.70 12.17
N THR A 89 -16.35 -21.35 13.25
CA THR A 89 -15.93 -22.72 13.58
C THR A 89 -16.43 -23.72 12.52
N GLN A 90 -17.69 -23.61 12.12
CA GLN A 90 -18.23 -24.44 11.03
C GLN A 90 -17.60 -24.13 9.68
N HIS A 91 -17.29 -22.85 9.40
CA HIS A 91 -16.62 -22.44 8.18
C HIS A 91 -15.28 -23.16 8.02
N TRP A 92 -14.38 -23.09 9.02
CA TRP A 92 -13.08 -23.77 8.93
C TRP A 92 -13.18 -25.30 8.98
N GLN A 93 -14.16 -25.87 9.67
CA GLN A 93 -14.43 -27.32 9.62
C GLN A 93 -14.80 -27.78 8.22
N ARG A 94 -15.60 -27.00 7.49
CA ARG A 94 -15.96 -27.29 6.09
C ARG A 94 -14.76 -27.17 5.14
N MET A 95 -13.86 -26.22 5.39
CA MET A 95 -12.68 -25.99 4.54
C MET A 95 -11.48 -26.90 4.85
N GLY A 96 -11.55 -27.73 5.89
CA GLY A 96 -10.46 -28.68 6.23
C GLY A 96 -9.18 -28.06 6.80
N GLY A 97 -9.20 -26.76 7.16
CA GLY A 97 -8.09 -26.08 7.84
C GLY A 97 -6.93 -25.59 6.95
N GLU A 98 -6.91 -25.93 5.65
CA GLU A 98 -5.89 -25.51 4.67
C GLU A 98 -6.36 -24.31 3.81
N GLU A 99 -5.49 -23.84 2.89
CA GLU A 99 -5.88 -22.84 1.89
C GLU A 99 -7.00 -23.39 1.00
N HIS A 100 -8.14 -22.71 0.99
CA HIS A 100 -9.33 -23.16 0.27
C HIS A 100 -9.75 -22.14 -0.79
N CYS A 101 -10.04 -22.63 -1.99
CA CYS A 101 -10.56 -21.85 -3.10
C CYS A 101 -11.97 -22.32 -3.48
N GLU A 102 -12.91 -21.38 -3.62
CA GLU A 102 -14.24 -21.64 -4.20
C GLU A 102 -14.42 -20.84 -5.48
N THR A 103 -15.06 -21.46 -6.47
CA THR A 103 -15.39 -20.80 -7.74
C THR A 103 -16.89 -20.66 -7.89
N PHE A 104 -17.33 -19.43 -8.11
CA PHE A 104 -18.71 -19.05 -8.36
C PHE A 104 -18.86 -18.61 -9.80
N TYR A 105 -19.99 -18.91 -10.43
CA TYR A 105 -20.27 -18.53 -11.81
C TYR A 105 -21.40 -17.50 -11.86
N ALA A 106 -21.34 -16.62 -12.86
CA ALA A 106 -22.39 -15.67 -13.17
C ALA A 106 -22.77 -15.77 -14.65
N ASP A 107 -24.00 -15.39 -14.96
CA ASP A 107 -24.49 -15.37 -16.35
C ASP A 107 -24.02 -14.11 -17.09
N ASP A 108 -23.85 -13.01 -16.36
CA ASP A 108 -23.47 -11.72 -16.90
C ASP A 108 -22.53 -10.92 -15.97
N LEU A 109 -22.14 -9.74 -16.43
CA LEU A 109 -21.28 -8.85 -15.67
C LEU A 109 -21.94 -8.35 -14.37
N ALA A 110 -23.26 -8.12 -14.38
CA ALA A 110 -23.98 -7.65 -13.20
C ALA A 110 -24.01 -8.72 -12.09
N GLY A 111 -24.22 -9.98 -12.45
CA GLY A 111 -24.11 -11.12 -11.55
C GLY A 111 -22.70 -11.27 -10.99
N LEU A 112 -21.66 -11.10 -11.83
CA LEU A 112 -20.28 -11.14 -11.38
C LEU A 112 -19.96 -10.03 -10.37
N GLN A 113 -20.45 -8.81 -10.62
CA GLN A 113 -20.33 -7.69 -9.67
C GLN A 113 -21.09 -7.97 -8.37
N GLY A 114 -22.27 -8.58 -8.45
CA GLY A 114 -23.03 -9.02 -7.30
C GLY A 114 -22.24 -9.99 -6.41
N LEU A 115 -21.60 -10.99 -7.03
CA LEU A 115 -20.69 -11.91 -6.34
C LEU A 115 -19.51 -11.15 -5.74
N LEU A 116 -18.82 -10.33 -6.53
CA LEU A 116 -17.65 -9.59 -6.06
C LEU A 116 -17.97 -8.71 -4.86
N ASN A 117 -19.13 -8.05 -4.84
CA ASN A 117 -19.56 -7.23 -3.71
C ASN A 117 -19.80 -8.06 -2.43
N GLN A 118 -20.18 -9.33 -2.53
CA GLN A 118 -20.35 -10.20 -1.36
C GLN A 118 -19.03 -10.65 -0.74
N TYR A 119 -17.96 -10.74 -1.54
CA TYR A 119 -16.65 -11.30 -1.15
C TYR A 119 -15.52 -10.28 -1.05
N ALA A 120 -15.66 -9.10 -1.66
CA ALA A 120 -14.64 -8.04 -1.67
C ALA A 120 -15.24 -6.63 -1.50
N GLY A 121 -16.56 -6.49 -1.33
CA GLY A 121 -17.22 -5.19 -1.12
C GLY A 121 -17.21 -4.73 0.34
N ASN A 122 -17.37 -3.42 0.56
CA ASN A 122 -17.36 -2.77 1.89
C ASN A 122 -18.32 -3.42 2.91
N ASN A 123 -19.47 -3.91 2.44
CA ASN A 123 -20.51 -4.53 3.27
C ASN A 123 -20.73 -6.01 2.89
N GLY A 124 -19.76 -6.63 2.22
CA GLY A 124 -19.86 -8.02 1.81
C GLY A 124 -19.84 -8.97 3.01
N ARG A 125 -20.72 -9.97 2.98
CA ARG A 125 -20.86 -10.95 4.08
C ARG A 125 -19.56 -11.70 4.34
N TYR A 126 -18.81 -12.03 3.29
CA TYR A 126 -17.61 -12.86 3.38
C TYR A 126 -16.32 -12.06 3.33
N THR A 127 -16.38 -10.74 3.08
CA THR A 127 -15.21 -9.89 2.81
C THR A 127 -14.07 -10.03 3.83
N ALA A 128 -14.40 -10.18 5.12
CA ALA A 128 -13.41 -10.36 6.18
C ALA A 128 -12.58 -11.65 6.04
N LEU A 129 -13.17 -12.71 5.52
CA LEU A 129 -12.57 -14.05 5.42
C LEU A 129 -11.80 -14.26 4.12
N VAL A 130 -11.93 -13.34 3.17
CA VAL A 130 -11.32 -13.45 1.86
C VAL A 130 -9.90 -12.87 1.87
N LYS A 131 -8.97 -13.71 1.41
CA LYS A 131 -7.55 -13.38 1.22
C LYS A 131 -7.31 -12.74 -0.14
N SER A 132 -7.90 -13.27 -1.20
CA SER A 132 -7.83 -12.71 -2.56
C SER A 132 -8.94 -13.22 -3.46
N THR A 133 -9.17 -12.52 -4.57
CA THR A 133 -10.17 -12.90 -5.57
C THR A 133 -9.58 -12.94 -6.98
N MET A 134 -10.09 -13.83 -7.83
CA MET A 134 -9.79 -13.87 -9.27
C MET A 134 -11.10 -13.81 -10.04
N LEU A 135 -11.25 -12.77 -10.86
CA LEU A 135 -12.35 -12.59 -11.78
C LEU A 135 -11.96 -13.16 -13.14
N THR A 136 -12.86 -13.96 -13.70
CA THR A 136 -12.78 -14.43 -15.08
C THR A 136 -13.90 -13.77 -15.87
N LEU A 137 -13.59 -13.21 -17.04
CA LEU A 137 -14.60 -12.69 -17.95
C LEU A 137 -14.24 -12.98 -19.42
N PRO A 138 -15.26 -13.13 -20.30
CA PRO A 138 -15.09 -13.34 -21.73
C PRO A 138 -14.74 -12.03 -22.45
N ASP A 139 -13.58 -11.46 -22.13
CA ASP A 139 -13.03 -10.26 -22.78
C ASP A 139 -11.72 -10.61 -23.51
N GLU A 140 -11.76 -10.60 -24.85
CA GLU A 140 -10.60 -10.90 -25.70
C GLU A 140 -9.39 -9.98 -25.41
N GLN A 141 -9.59 -8.77 -24.85
CA GLN A 141 -8.48 -7.91 -24.45
C GLN A 141 -7.61 -8.54 -23.36
N LEU A 142 -8.19 -9.40 -22.51
CA LEU A 142 -7.49 -10.12 -21.44
C LEU A 142 -6.82 -11.41 -21.92
N LYS A 143 -7.06 -11.84 -23.16
CA LYS A 143 -6.55 -13.13 -23.64
C LYS A 143 -5.03 -13.15 -23.65
N GLY A 144 -4.49 -14.09 -22.89
CA GLY A 144 -3.06 -14.22 -22.69
C GLY A 144 -2.46 -13.21 -21.72
N PHE A 145 -3.23 -12.43 -20.97
CA PHE A 145 -2.73 -11.49 -19.96
C PHE A 145 -3.48 -11.63 -18.64
N GLU A 146 -2.78 -11.35 -17.53
CA GLU A 146 -3.36 -11.30 -16.19
C GLU A 146 -3.17 -9.89 -15.66
N VAL A 147 -4.25 -9.29 -15.18
CA VAL A 147 -4.23 -7.97 -14.56
C VAL A 147 -4.39 -8.16 -13.07
N VAL A 148 -3.42 -7.68 -12.31
CA VAL A 148 -3.42 -7.78 -10.85
C VAL A 148 -3.62 -6.38 -10.26
N ASP A 149 -4.78 -6.16 -9.65
CA ASP A 149 -5.00 -5.02 -8.77
C ASP A 149 -4.52 -5.39 -7.36
N THR A 150 -3.41 -4.77 -6.97
CA THR A 150 -2.83 -4.99 -5.65
C THR A 150 -3.55 -4.11 -4.64
N PRO A 151 -3.80 -4.58 -3.39
CA PRO A 151 -4.12 -3.67 -2.30
C PRO A 151 -3.01 -2.61 -2.19
N GLY A 152 -3.28 -1.49 -1.53
CA GLY A 152 -2.20 -0.53 -1.27
C GLY A 152 -1.03 -1.27 -0.63
N LEU A 153 0.19 -1.08 -1.12
CA LEU A 153 1.36 -1.88 -0.73
C LEU A 153 1.76 -1.74 0.75
N ASN A 154 1.05 -0.88 1.50
CA ASN A 154 1.09 -0.76 2.96
C ASN A 154 -0.06 -1.54 3.63
N ASP A 155 -0.55 -2.63 3.03
CA ASP A 155 -1.50 -3.52 3.68
C ASP A 155 -0.82 -4.12 4.92
N PRO A 156 -1.31 -3.80 6.12
CA PRO A 156 -0.60 -4.17 7.33
C PRO A 156 -0.89 -5.62 7.76
N VAL A 157 -1.74 -6.35 7.01
CA VAL A 157 -1.96 -7.78 7.16
C VAL A 157 -0.86 -8.54 6.40
N GLN A 158 0.04 -9.19 7.15
CA GLN A 158 1.24 -9.84 6.61
C GLN A 158 0.97 -10.84 5.48
N SER A 159 -0.09 -11.65 5.60
CA SER A 159 -0.47 -12.64 4.58
C SER A 159 -0.87 -11.97 3.26
N ARG A 160 -1.55 -10.81 3.29
CA ARG A 160 -1.87 -10.01 2.10
C ARG A 160 -0.62 -9.37 1.49
N SER A 161 0.29 -8.83 2.31
CA SER A 161 1.53 -8.23 1.81
C SER A 161 2.48 -9.28 1.23
N GLN A 162 2.55 -10.49 1.79
CA GLN A 162 3.37 -11.59 1.23
C GLN A 162 2.84 -12.01 -0.14
N LYS A 163 1.53 -12.26 -0.24
CA LYS A 163 0.91 -12.63 -1.50
C LYS A 163 1.09 -11.59 -2.59
N THR A 164 0.95 -10.31 -2.22
CA THR A 164 1.25 -9.20 -3.14
C THR A 164 2.69 -9.30 -3.64
N ARG A 165 3.67 -9.46 -2.77
CA ARG A 165 5.09 -9.62 -3.14
C ARG A 165 5.34 -10.81 -4.06
N ASP A 166 4.70 -11.95 -3.82
CA ASP A 166 4.84 -13.15 -4.65
C ASP A 166 4.30 -12.91 -6.07
N TYR A 167 3.22 -12.14 -6.22
CA TYR A 167 2.75 -11.71 -7.54
C TYR A 167 3.72 -10.74 -8.19
N MET A 168 4.22 -9.75 -7.45
CA MET A 168 5.19 -8.78 -7.99
C MET A 168 6.44 -9.45 -8.55
N ALA A 169 6.93 -10.51 -7.90
CA ALA A 169 8.10 -11.26 -8.34
C ALA A 169 7.91 -11.94 -9.72
N ASN A 170 6.65 -12.19 -10.11
CA ASN A 170 6.28 -12.82 -11.38
C ASN A 170 5.63 -11.84 -12.37
N CYS A 171 5.55 -10.55 -12.03
CA CYS A 171 5.00 -9.54 -12.94
C CYS A 171 6.05 -9.09 -13.96
N ASP A 172 5.70 -9.11 -15.25
CA ASP A 172 6.56 -8.58 -16.32
C ASP A 172 6.58 -7.05 -16.33
N VAL A 173 5.40 -6.45 -16.15
CA VAL A 173 5.17 -5.00 -16.25
C VAL A 173 4.39 -4.50 -15.05
N VAL A 174 4.86 -3.39 -14.48
CA VAL A 174 4.24 -2.74 -13.33
C VAL A 174 3.84 -1.31 -13.69
N PHE A 175 2.57 -0.98 -13.50
CA PHE A 175 2.11 0.41 -13.44
C PHE A 175 2.14 0.88 -11.98
N PHE A 176 2.98 1.86 -11.68
CA PHE A 176 3.10 2.47 -10.36
C PHE A 176 2.37 3.81 -10.35
N LEU A 177 1.28 3.91 -9.61
CA LEU A 177 0.47 5.11 -9.52
C LEU A 177 0.85 5.92 -8.28
N SER A 178 1.23 7.17 -8.51
CA SER A 178 1.46 8.18 -7.46
C SER A 178 0.58 9.40 -7.74
N ARG A 179 0.05 10.02 -6.68
CA ARG A 179 -0.89 11.16 -6.81
C ARG A 179 -0.10 12.44 -7.07
N CYS A 180 -0.53 13.27 -8.01
CA CYS A 180 0.20 14.50 -8.34
C CYS A 180 0.34 15.48 -7.18
N SER A 181 -0.65 15.57 -6.27
CA SER A 181 -0.60 16.46 -5.11
C SER A 181 0.40 16.01 -4.03
N GLN A 182 0.77 14.72 -4.01
CA GLN A 182 1.74 14.12 -3.08
C GLN A 182 2.68 13.19 -3.86
N PHE A 183 3.25 13.72 -4.94
CA PHE A 183 3.94 12.90 -5.92
C PHE A 183 5.28 12.38 -5.38
N LEU A 184 5.47 11.05 -5.45
CA LEU A 184 6.66 10.34 -4.97
C LEU A 184 7.04 10.73 -3.52
N ASP A 185 6.06 10.74 -2.62
CA ASP A 185 6.32 10.99 -1.20
C ASP A 185 7.22 9.91 -0.55
N LYS A 186 7.51 10.07 0.75
CA LYS A 186 8.36 9.11 1.49
C LYS A 186 7.83 7.67 1.45
N SER A 187 6.51 7.47 1.45
CA SER A 187 5.94 6.13 1.38
C SER A 187 6.07 5.57 -0.04
N ASP A 188 5.86 6.37 -1.08
CA ASP A 188 6.10 5.91 -2.47
C ASP A 188 7.56 5.51 -2.68
N VAL A 189 8.50 6.33 -2.20
CA VAL A 189 9.95 6.05 -2.26
C VAL A 189 10.29 4.78 -1.47
N GLY A 190 9.71 4.59 -0.29
CA GLY A 190 9.86 3.37 0.50
C GLY A 190 9.36 2.13 -0.26
N LEU A 191 8.19 2.22 -0.88
CA LEU A 191 7.63 1.13 -1.70
C LEU A 191 8.52 0.78 -2.90
N LEU A 192 9.00 1.80 -3.62
CA LEU A 192 9.93 1.61 -4.74
C LEU A 192 11.28 1.04 -4.28
N GLY A 193 11.76 1.45 -3.10
CA GLY A 193 13.05 1.08 -2.51
C GLY A 193 13.08 -0.27 -1.79
N GLU A 194 11.96 -0.76 -1.28
CA GLU A 194 11.89 -1.99 -0.49
C GLU A 194 11.11 -3.12 -1.16
N GLN A 195 10.01 -2.80 -1.86
CA GLN A 195 9.06 -3.81 -2.31
C GLN A 195 9.20 -4.20 -3.78
N LEU A 196 9.81 -3.37 -4.63
CA LEU A 196 10.10 -3.76 -6.01
C LEU A 196 11.14 -4.89 -6.04
N PRO A 197 10.78 -6.09 -6.53
CA PRO A 197 11.72 -7.18 -6.61
C PRO A 197 12.79 -6.85 -7.65
N GLY A 198 14.05 -7.20 -7.35
CA GLY A 198 15.16 -7.03 -8.30
C GLY A 198 15.14 -8.03 -9.47
N LYS A 199 14.19 -8.97 -9.48
CA LYS A 199 14.01 -10.02 -10.49
C LYS A 199 12.52 -10.13 -10.84
N GLY A 200 12.19 -10.41 -12.10
CA GLY A 200 10.81 -10.50 -12.60
C GLY A 200 10.34 -9.27 -13.36
N VAL A 201 10.33 -8.10 -12.70
CA VAL A 201 9.87 -6.85 -13.32
C VAL A 201 10.87 -6.38 -14.39
N LYS A 202 10.42 -6.36 -15.64
CA LYS A 202 11.22 -5.88 -16.78
C LYS A 202 10.89 -4.43 -17.12
N ARG A 203 9.64 -4.03 -16.90
CA ARG A 203 9.15 -2.70 -17.22
C ARG A 203 8.38 -2.08 -16.07
N LEU A 204 8.68 -0.83 -15.77
CA LEU A 204 8.04 -0.06 -14.72
C LEU A 204 7.57 1.27 -15.30
N VAL A 205 6.27 1.52 -15.27
CA VAL A 205 5.64 2.73 -15.76
C VAL A 205 5.18 3.56 -14.58
N LEU A 206 5.79 4.72 -14.38
CA LEU A 206 5.34 5.70 -13.38
C LEU A 206 4.15 6.48 -13.93
N VAL A 207 3.00 6.37 -13.28
CA VAL A 207 1.79 7.11 -13.59
C VAL A 207 1.61 8.19 -12.52
N ALA A 208 1.71 9.45 -12.94
CA ALA A 208 1.35 10.60 -12.11
C ALA A 208 -0.16 10.82 -12.26
N GLY A 209 -0.92 10.16 -11.38
CA GLY A 209 -2.38 10.11 -11.40
C GLY A 209 -3.03 11.30 -10.68
N GLN A 210 -4.36 11.42 -10.81
CA GLN A 210 -5.15 12.54 -10.24
C GLN A 210 -4.62 13.90 -10.70
N PHE A 211 -4.22 14.00 -11.97
CA PHE A 211 -3.68 15.24 -12.51
C PHE A 211 -4.69 16.39 -12.45
N ASP A 212 -5.99 16.10 -12.59
CA ASP A 212 -7.11 17.02 -12.34
C ASP A 212 -6.99 17.78 -11.01
N SER A 213 -6.60 17.09 -9.94
CA SER A 213 -6.54 17.64 -8.59
C SER A 213 -5.34 18.58 -8.47
N ALA A 214 -4.22 18.26 -9.11
CA ALA A 214 -3.08 19.18 -9.17
C ALA A 214 -3.38 20.42 -10.00
N ILE A 215 -4.17 20.30 -11.09
CA ILE A 215 -4.66 21.47 -11.83
C ILE A 215 -5.55 22.34 -10.94
N LEU A 216 -6.45 21.73 -10.16
CA LEU A 216 -7.33 22.46 -9.24
C LEU A 216 -6.55 23.16 -8.12
N ASP A 217 -5.52 22.51 -7.58
CA ASP A 217 -4.71 23.04 -6.47
C ASP A 217 -3.82 24.22 -6.91
N ASP A 218 -3.18 24.12 -8.08
CA ASP A 218 -2.25 25.15 -8.58
C ASP A 218 -2.93 26.20 -9.49
N GLY A 219 -4.13 25.92 -10.01
CA GLY A 219 -4.74 26.69 -11.09
C GLY A 219 -5.18 28.10 -10.72
N TYR A 220 -5.55 28.34 -9.45
CA TYR A 220 -5.94 29.67 -8.94
C TYR A 220 -4.82 30.71 -9.02
N ASP A 221 -3.56 30.26 -9.00
CA ASP A 221 -2.38 31.14 -9.01
C ASP A 221 -1.80 31.36 -10.42
N ARG A 222 -2.54 31.05 -11.49
CA ARG A 222 -2.04 31.02 -12.87
C ARG A 222 -3.02 31.62 -13.87
N SER A 223 -2.49 32.07 -15.01
CA SER A 223 -3.26 32.80 -16.03
C SER A 223 -4.01 31.90 -17.01
N SER A 224 -3.66 30.61 -17.11
CA SER A 224 -4.29 29.67 -18.05
C SER A 224 -4.07 28.22 -17.66
N LEU A 225 -4.88 27.33 -18.26
CA LEU A 225 -4.68 25.88 -18.17
C LEU A 225 -3.30 25.46 -18.71
N ASP A 226 -2.85 26.04 -19.82
CA ASP A 226 -1.57 25.71 -20.45
C ASP A 226 -0.38 26.09 -19.57
N GLU A 227 -0.44 27.27 -18.93
CA GLU A 227 0.59 27.67 -17.99
C GLU A 227 0.63 26.73 -16.77
N THR A 228 -0.54 26.40 -16.23
CA THR A 228 -0.71 25.50 -15.07
C THR A 228 -0.17 24.10 -15.36
N ASP A 229 -0.60 23.49 -16.47
CA ASP A 229 -0.16 22.17 -16.94
C ASP A 229 1.37 22.12 -17.11
N ASN A 230 1.94 23.09 -17.82
CA ASN A 230 3.39 23.18 -18.05
C ASN A 230 4.18 23.39 -16.76
N ASN A 231 3.64 24.12 -15.78
CA ASN A 231 4.30 24.36 -14.50
C ASN A 231 4.34 23.07 -13.66
N ILE A 232 3.19 22.40 -13.52
CA ILE A 232 3.07 21.16 -12.74
C ILE A 232 3.95 20.07 -13.35
N ARG A 233 3.87 19.85 -14.68
CA ARG A 233 4.71 18.84 -15.36
C ARG A 233 6.19 19.09 -15.13
N ARG A 234 6.67 20.31 -15.33
CA ARG A 234 8.09 20.66 -15.08
C ARG A 234 8.50 20.44 -13.63
N ARG A 235 7.66 20.85 -12.66
CA ARG A 235 7.92 20.67 -11.23
C ARG A 235 8.03 19.20 -10.86
N LEU A 236 7.04 18.40 -11.26
CA LEU A 236 6.96 16.98 -10.90
C LEU A 236 7.97 16.11 -11.66
N GLN A 237 8.27 16.41 -12.92
CA GLN A 237 9.33 15.73 -13.68
C GLN A 237 10.71 15.91 -13.03
N ARG A 238 11.03 17.13 -12.60
CA ARG A 238 12.29 17.40 -11.89
C ARG A 238 12.37 16.64 -10.58
N GLY A 239 11.31 16.65 -9.78
CA GLY A 239 11.25 15.89 -8.52
C GLY A 239 11.38 14.37 -8.73
N ALA A 240 10.76 13.83 -9.78
CA ALA A 240 10.95 12.43 -10.17
C ALA A 240 12.40 12.13 -10.55
N ALA A 241 13.05 12.96 -11.38
CA ALA A 241 14.43 12.74 -11.79
C ALA A 241 15.40 12.71 -10.59
N GLU A 242 15.23 13.62 -9.63
CA GLU A 242 16.00 13.65 -8.38
C GLU A 242 15.80 12.36 -7.56
N THR A 243 14.54 11.98 -7.33
CA THR A 243 14.16 10.78 -6.56
C THR A 243 14.69 9.50 -7.20
N VAL A 244 14.58 9.39 -8.52
CA VAL A 244 15.07 8.25 -9.28
C VAL A 244 16.58 8.14 -9.20
N THR A 245 17.29 9.27 -9.28
CA THR A 245 18.76 9.31 -9.14
C THR A 245 19.20 8.77 -7.78
N GLU A 246 18.50 9.13 -6.71
CA GLU A 246 18.77 8.61 -5.37
C GLU A 246 18.51 7.08 -5.28
N LEU A 247 17.37 6.61 -5.77
CA LEU A 247 16.99 5.20 -5.74
C LEU A 247 17.93 4.32 -6.58
N VAL A 248 18.35 4.80 -7.75
CA VAL A 248 19.31 4.14 -8.65
C VAL A 248 20.68 4.04 -7.98
N THR A 249 21.17 5.13 -7.40
CA THR A 249 22.47 5.15 -6.68
C THR A 249 22.46 4.14 -5.54
N LYS A 250 21.44 4.18 -4.67
CA LYS A 250 21.29 3.23 -3.56
C LYS A 250 21.20 1.77 -4.02
N SER A 251 20.55 1.52 -5.17
CA SER A 251 20.42 0.17 -5.72
C SER A 251 21.76 -0.35 -6.27
N ARG A 252 22.53 0.49 -6.97
CA ARG A 252 23.86 0.15 -7.49
C ARG A 252 24.88 -0.07 -6.37
N GLU A 253 24.86 0.74 -5.32
CA GLU A 253 25.69 0.54 -4.12
C GLU A 253 25.44 -0.80 -3.43
N ARG A 254 24.22 -1.34 -3.54
CA ARG A 254 23.84 -2.67 -3.03
C ARG A 254 24.10 -3.81 -4.04
N GLY A 255 24.74 -3.54 -5.17
CA GLY A 255 25.00 -4.52 -6.23
C GLY A 255 23.75 -4.96 -7.01
N GLN A 256 22.67 -4.15 -7.00
CA GLN A 256 21.40 -4.48 -7.64
C GLN A 256 21.25 -3.80 -9.01
N ASP A 257 22.17 -4.04 -9.94
CA ASP A 257 22.20 -3.36 -11.25
C ASP A 257 20.96 -3.60 -12.12
N ALA A 258 20.42 -4.83 -12.11
CA ALA A 258 19.18 -5.14 -12.83
C ALA A 258 18.01 -4.28 -12.34
N ARG A 259 17.93 -4.06 -11.03
CA ARG A 259 16.91 -3.21 -10.40
C ARG A 259 17.14 -1.74 -10.73
N ALA A 260 18.38 -1.28 -10.69
CA ALA A 260 18.75 0.09 -11.04
C ALA A 260 18.27 0.45 -12.45
N LYS A 261 18.49 -0.43 -13.44
CA LYS A 261 18.00 -0.25 -14.83
C LYS A 261 16.47 -0.14 -14.94
N VAL A 262 15.72 -0.86 -14.09
CA VAL A 262 14.25 -0.75 -14.06
C VAL A 262 13.82 0.58 -13.44
N LEU A 263 14.49 1.00 -12.37
CA LEU A 263 14.20 2.27 -11.69
C LEU A 263 14.49 3.50 -12.57
N GLU A 264 15.48 3.43 -13.46
CA GLU A 264 15.76 4.50 -14.44
C GLU A 264 14.55 4.85 -15.31
N GLN A 265 13.65 3.88 -15.57
CA GLN A 265 12.43 4.09 -16.37
C GLN A 265 11.42 5.02 -15.69
N LEU A 266 11.53 5.23 -14.37
CA LEU A 266 10.66 6.12 -13.60
C LEU A 266 10.95 7.60 -13.83
N ALA A 267 12.08 7.95 -14.45
CA ALA A 267 12.48 9.35 -14.65
C ALA A 267 11.51 10.13 -15.55
N GLN A 268 10.71 9.43 -16.36
CA GLN A 268 9.70 10.02 -17.22
C GLN A 268 8.29 9.56 -16.82
N PRO A 269 7.64 10.27 -15.88
CA PRO A 269 6.28 9.94 -15.49
C PRO A 269 5.27 10.26 -16.60
N VAL A 270 4.27 9.38 -16.73
CA VAL A 270 3.08 9.62 -17.55
C VAL A 270 2.04 10.32 -16.68
N PHE A 271 1.84 11.61 -16.91
CA PHE A 271 0.77 12.38 -16.26
C PHE A 271 -0.57 11.98 -16.85
N ALA A 272 -1.53 11.66 -15.99
CA ALA A 272 -2.85 11.24 -16.41
C ALA A 272 -3.92 11.57 -15.36
N SER A 273 -5.15 11.77 -15.84
CA SER A 273 -6.33 11.96 -15.01
C SER A 273 -7.45 11.04 -15.47
N THR A 274 -7.87 10.16 -14.56
CA THR A 274 -9.01 9.28 -14.80
C THR A 274 -10.32 10.06 -14.86
N PHE A 275 -10.47 11.13 -14.09
CA PHE A 275 -11.66 11.97 -14.15
C PHE A 275 -11.72 12.78 -15.44
N ALA A 276 -10.62 13.37 -15.89
CA ALA A 276 -10.54 14.04 -17.18
C ALA A 276 -10.88 13.09 -18.35
N TYR A 277 -10.44 11.83 -18.28
CA TYR A 277 -10.85 10.80 -19.26
C TYR A 277 -12.37 10.60 -19.23
N GLY A 278 -12.95 10.49 -18.04
CA GLY A 278 -14.39 10.37 -17.87
C GLY A 278 -15.18 11.58 -18.35
N PHE A 279 -14.71 12.80 -18.08
CA PHE A 279 -15.33 14.04 -18.56
C PHE A 279 -15.31 14.14 -20.08
N ALA A 280 -14.25 13.62 -20.71
CA ALA A 280 -14.10 13.64 -22.16
C ALA A 280 -14.90 12.55 -22.89
N THR A 281 -15.17 11.40 -22.24
CA THR A 281 -15.62 10.18 -22.95
C THR A 281 -16.90 9.55 -22.41
N TRP A 282 -17.27 9.81 -21.15
CA TRP A 282 -18.45 9.20 -20.54
C TRP A 282 -19.61 10.19 -20.44
N PRO A 283 -20.85 9.74 -20.64
CA PRO A 283 -22.02 10.58 -20.38
C PRO A 283 -22.10 10.94 -18.89
N GLU A 284 -22.61 12.14 -18.59
CA GLU A 284 -22.71 12.67 -17.21
C GLU A 284 -23.46 11.75 -16.24
N VAL A 285 -24.42 10.96 -16.73
CA VAL A 285 -25.15 9.95 -15.93
C VAL A 285 -24.23 8.90 -15.29
N ARG A 286 -23.04 8.66 -15.86
CA ARG A 286 -22.06 7.73 -15.30
C ARG A 286 -21.12 8.37 -14.29
N TRP A 287 -21.18 9.68 -14.08
CA TRP A 287 -20.31 10.39 -13.17
C TRP A 287 -20.79 10.19 -11.73
N GLY A 288 -19.90 9.68 -10.87
CA GLY A 288 -20.18 9.63 -9.43
C GLY A 288 -20.12 11.02 -8.80
N ASP A 289 -20.56 11.14 -7.55
CA ASP A 289 -20.61 12.41 -6.80
C ASP A 289 -19.25 13.14 -6.79
N SER A 290 -18.15 12.40 -6.59
CA SER A 290 -16.79 12.94 -6.62
C SER A 290 -16.41 13.52 -7.99
N MET A 291 -16.82 12.87 -9.08
CA MET A 291 -16.56 13.35 -10.44
C MET A 291 -17.33 14.64 -10.70
N CYS A 292 -18.63 14.66 -10.36
CA CYS A 292 -19.49 15.84 -10.51
C CYS A 292 -18.95 17.03 -9.72
N HIS A 293 -18.51 16.79 -8.48
CA HIS A 293 -17.92 17.82 -7.62
C HIS A 293 -16.61 18.37 -8.19
N THR A 294 -15.68 17.50 -8.59
CA THR A 294 -14.40 17.93 -9.18
C THR A 294 -14.60 18.66 -10.51
N HIS A 295 -15.51 18.18 -11.37
CA HIS A 295 -15.85 18.85 -12.63
C HIS A 295 -16.34 20.27 -12.37
N ARG A 296 -17.32 20.43 -11.47
CA ARG A 296 -17.87 21.75 -11.12
C ARG A 296 -16.78 22.70 -10.65
N LYS A 297 -15.95 22.27 -9.70
CA LYS A 297 -14.87 23.10 -9.16
C LYS A 297 -13.85 23.53 -10.21
N LEU A 298 -13.46 22.61 -11.11
CA LEU A 298 -12.52 22.93 -12.17
C LEU A 298 -13.11 23.91 -13.19
N GLN A 299 -14.41 23.77 -13.53
CA GLN A 299 -15.09 24.71 -14.41
C GLN A 299 -15.29 26.08 -13.75
N GLU A 300 -15.64 26.13 -12.46
CA GLU A 300 -15.73 27.35 -11.66
C GLU A 300 -14.38 28.08 -11.63
N MET A 301 -13.31 27.37 -11.27
CA MET A 301 -11.94 27.92 -11.27
C MET A 301 -11.53 28.40 -12.67
N ALA A 302 -11.81 27.64 -13.72
CA ALA A 302 -11.47 28.04 -15.09
C ALA A 302 -12.20 29.31 -15.52
N ALA A 303 -13.48 29.44 -15.16
CA ALA A 303 -14.26 30.65 -15.42
C ALA A 303 -13.79 31.85 -14.60
N GLU A 304 -13.38 31.66 -13.34
CA GLU A 304 -12.92 32.73 -12.45
C GLU A 304 -11.49 33.19 -12.74
N CYS A 305 -10.58 32.27 -13.08
CA CYS A 305 -9.15 32.54 -13.19
C CYS A 305 -8.64 32.65 -14.63
N TRP A 306 -9.30 31.98 -15.59
CA TRP A 306 -8.81 31.86 -16.97
C TRP A 306 -9.77 32.45 -18.00
N ASP A 307 -10.93 32.98 -17.56
CA ASP A 307 -12.00 33.53 -18.39
C ASP A 307 -12.56 32.57 -19.47
N GLU A 308 -12.21 31.28 -19.42
CA GLU A 308 -12.64 30.26 -20.40
C GLU A 308 -12.88 28.91 -19.71
N PRO A 309 -13.98 28.20 -20.02
CA PRO A 309 -14.23 26.86 -19.48
C PRO A 309 -13.31 25.81 -20.11
N ILE A 310 -13.06 24.73 -19.39
CA ILE A 310 -12.24 23.63 -19.90
C ILE A 310 -13.02 22.85 -20.95
N THR A 311 -12.48 22.77 -22.16
CA THR A 311 -13.11 22.11 -23.31
C THR A 311 -12.89 20.59 -23.31
N THR A 312 -13.69 19.86 -24.10
CA THR A 312 -13.55 18.41 -24.27
C THR A 312 -12.15 18.02 -24.79
N GLU A 313 -11.57 18.80 -25.70
CA GLU A 313 -10.21 18.56 -26.21
C GLU A 313 -9.15 18.74 -25.12
N GLN A 314 -9.30 19.76 -24.27
CA GLN A 314 -8.43 19.98 -23.12
C GLN A 314 -8.58 18.86 -22.09
N TRP A 315 -9.80 18.36 -21.84
CA TRP A 315 -10.01 17.17 -21.00
C TRP A 315 -9.31 15.94 -21.56
N GLN A 316 -9.37 15.68 -22.87
CA GLN A 316 -8.64 14.58 -23.51
C GLN A 316 -7.12 14.73 -23.32
N ARG A 317 -6.59 15.95 -23.45
CA ARG A 317 -5.17 16.24 -23.23
C ARG A 317 -4.75 16.01 -21.78
N LEU A 318 -5.56 16.44 -20.80
CA LEU A 318 -5.30 16.21 -19.37
C LEU A 318 -5.46 14.73 -18.98
N ALA A 319 -6.38 14.03 -19.64
CA ALA A 319 -6.57 12.60 -19.47
C ALA A 319 -5.31 11.81 -19.86
N ASN A 320 -4.78 12.11 -21.05
CA ASN A 320 -3.57 11.49 -21.62
C ASN A 320 -3.61 9.95 -21.61
N PHE A 321 -4.80 9.36 -21.79
CA PHE A 321 -4.98 7.91 -21.79
C PHE A 321 -4.39 7.24 -23.03
N ASP A 322 -4.15 7.97 -24.12
CA ASP A 322 -3.49 7.41 -25.31
C ASP A 322 -2.04 7.02 -25.02
N ALA A 323 -1.31 7.80 -24.23
CA ALA A 323 0.03 7.45 -23.77
C ALA A 323 0.02 6.19 -22.88
N LEU A 324 -1.00 6.06 -22.02
CA LEU A 324 -1.16 4.90 -21.14
C LEU A 324 -1.56 3.64 -21.91
N LYS A 325 -2.50 3.76 -22.85
CA LYS A 325 -2.91 2.67 -23.76
C LYS A 325 -1.74 2.23 -24.61
N SER A 326 -0.93 3.17 -25.12
CA SER A 326 0.30 2.87 -25.86
C SER A 326 1.33 2.15 -24.98
N ALA A 327 1.56 2.62 -23.75
CA ALA A 327 2.46 1.96 -22.80
C ALA A 327 1.98 0.53 -22.46
N TYR A 328 0.68 0.34 -22.30
CA TYR A 328 0.05 -0.97 -22.08
C TYR A 328 0.19 -1.88 -23.31
N GLN A 329 -0.09 -1.38 -24.51
CA GLN A 329 0.07 -2.15 -25.75
C GLN A 329 1.54 -2.52 -26.00
N GLN A 330 2.46 -1.59 -25.75
CA GLN A 330 3.89 -1.86 -25.88
C GLN A 330 4.33 -2.94 -24.88
N ALA A 331 3.87 -2.86 -23.63
CA ALA A 331 4.07 -3.92 -22.64
C ALA A 331 3.54 -5.29 -23.11
N ARG A 332 2.42 -5.32 -23.83
CA ARG A 332 1.89 -6.56 -24.43
C ARG A 332 2.77 -7.08 -25.58
N CYS A 333 3.24 -6.21 -26.46
CA CYS A 333 4.09 -6.57 -27.59
C CYS A 333 5.47 -7.06 -27.12
N ASP A 334 6.05 -6.38 -26.14
CA ASP A 334 7.36 -6.69 -25.57
C ASP A 334 7.36 -8.06 -24.85
N ARG A 335 6.19 -8.57 -24.44
CA ARG A 335 6.07 -9.84 -23.72
C ARG A 335 6.70 -11.02 -24.47
N LEU A 336 6.39 -11.21 -25.76
CA LEU A 336 6.89 -12.38 -26.50
C LEU A 336 8.43 -12.37 -26.62
N PRO A 337 9.06 -11.25 -27.02
CA PRO A 337 10.53 -11.11 -26.96
C PRO A 337 11.10 -11.27 -25.55
N LEU A 338 10.45 -10.71 -24.52
CA LEU A 338 10.91 -10.81 -23.13
C LEU A 338 10.84 -12.24 -22.59
N LEU A 339 9.80 -13.00 -22.93
CA LEU A 339 9.66 -14.41 -22.57
C LEU A 339 10.71 -15.27 -23.28
N GLU A 340 10.99 -14.98 -24.55
CA GLU A 340 12.05 -15.69 -25.27
C GLU A 340 13.44 -15.36 -24.72
N LEU A 341 13.69 -14.08 -24.38
CA LEU A 341 14.91 -13.67 -23.70
C LEU A 341 15.02 -14.30 -22.31
N GLN A 342 13.91 -14.41 -21.57
CA GLN A 342 13.87 -15.13 -20.30
C GLN A 342 14.19 -16.61 -20.52
N ARG A 343 13.62 -17.26 -21.52
CA ARG A 343 13.90 -18.68 -21.83
C ARG A 343 15.38 -18.90 -22.15
N GLN A 344 15.99 -18.02 -22.94
CA GLN A 344 17.39 -18.09 -23.33
C GLN A 344 18.34 -17.73 -22.17
N GLY A 345 17.97 -16.72 -21.37
CA GLY A 345 18.75 -16.26 -20.21
C GLY A 345 18.53 -17.10 -18.95
N PHE A 346 17.49 -17.92 -18.89
CA PHE A 346 17.14 -18.72 -17.71
C PHE A 346 18.26 -19.68 -17.33
N GLU A 347 18.85 -20.36 -18.31
CA GLU A 347 19.97 -21.26 -18.07
C GLU A 347 21.19 -20.51 -17.51
N GLN A 348 21.56 -19.38 -18.11
CA GLN A 348 22.67 -18.55 -17.63
C GLN A 348 22.41 -17.96 -16.24
N GLU A 349 21.26 -17.30 -16.01
CA GLU A 349 20.91 -16.72 -14.72
C GLU A 349 20.79 -17.78 -13.61
N THR A 350 20.26 -18.96 -13.94
CA THR A 350 20.15 -20.09 -13.00
C THR A 350 21.52 -20.64 -12.67
N GLN A 351 22.40 -20.76 -13.66
CA GLN A 351 23.78 -21.20 -13.48
C GLN A 351 24.59 -20.20 -12.64
N GLU A 352 24.48 -18.89 -12.91
CA GLU A 352 25.09 -17.83 -12.10
C GLU A 352 24.59 -17.87 -10.66
N ARG A 353 23.26 -18.04 -10.44
CA ARG A 353 22.68 -18.23 -9.10
C ARG A 353 23.22 -19.46 -8.38
N LEU A 354 23.31 -20.58 -9.08
CA LEU A 354 23.86 -21.81 -8.53
C LEU A 354 25.32 -21.62 -8.12
N ILE A 355 26.10 -20.87 -8.91
CA ILE A 355 27.49 -20.52 -8.60
C ILE A 355 27.54 -19.59 -7.37
N GLU A 356 26.72 -18.55 -7.30
CA GLU A 356 26.63 -17.67 -6.13
C GLU A 356 26.27 -18.43 -4.85
N TRP A 357 25.22 -19.26 -4.90
CA TRP A 357 24.81 -20.08 -3.76
C TRP A 357 25.92 -21.06 -3.36
N ARG A 358 26.50 -21.77 -4.33
CA ARG A 358 27.62 -22.68 -4.09
C ARG A 358 28.79 -21.94 -3.43
N ASN A 359 29.16 -20.77 -3.94
CA ASN A 359 30.27 -19.98 -3.40
C ASN A 359 29.93 -19.45 -2.00
N GLY A 360 28.71 -18.96 -1.76
CA GLY A 360 28.26 -18.51 -0.45
C GLY A 360 28.14 -19.64 0.58
N PHE A 361 27.75 -20.84 0.17
CA PHE A 361 27.82 -22.03 1.03
C PHE A 361 29.27 -22.46 1.28
N ALA A 362 30.12 -22.45 0.26
CA ALA A 362 31.54 -22.77 0.40
C ALA A 362 32.25 -21.81 1.36
N GLU A 363 31.98 -20.50 1.28
CA GLU A 363 32.51 -19.52 2.22
C GLU A 363 31.96 -19.70 3.63
N ARG A 364 30.66 -19.96 3.80
CA ARG A 364 30.11 -20.30 5.13
C ARG A 364 30.75 -21.56 5.72
N ILE A 365 30.98 -22.58 4.90
CA ILE A 365 31.66 -23.81 5.31
C ILE A 365 33.11 -23.52 5.67
N LYS A 366 33.85 -22.75 4.86
CA LYS A 366 35.24 -22.34 5.17
C LYS A 366 35.31 -21.53 6.45
N GLN A 367 34.42 -20.57 6.65
CA GLN A 367 34.32 -19.79 7.89
C GLN A 367 34.04 -20.71 9.08
N ARG A 368 33.14 -21.68 8.93
CA ARG A 368 32.84 -22.66 9.98
C ARG A 368 34.02 -23.59 10.27
N ILE A 369 34.72 -24.07 9.25
CA ILE A 369 35.93 -24.90 9.39
C ILE A 369 37.05 -24.08 10.04
N HIS A 370 37.23 -22.82 9.63
CA HIS A 370 38.22 -21.92 10.21
C HIS A 370 37.91 -21.72 11.69
N LEU A 371 36.66 -21.38 12.05
CA LEU A 371 36.21 -21.25 13.44
C LEU A 371 36.51 -22.53 14.25
N LEU A 372 36.19 -23.70 13.70
CA LEU A 372 36.45 -24.99 14.36
C LEU A 372 37.94 -25.35 14.48
N LYS A 373 38.80 -24.81 13.61
CA LYS A 373 40.26 -25.07 13.61
C LYS A 373 41.05 -24.06 14.42
N THR A 374 40.59 -22.81 14.51
CA THR A 374 41.30 -21.73 15.21
C THR A 374 40.79 -21.48 16.62
N GLN A 375 39.59 -21.94 16.96
CA GLN A 375 39.09 -21.87 18.33
C GLN A 375 39.36 -23.19 19.06
N ASP A 376 40.34 -23.16 19.96
CA ASP A 376 40.47 -24.16 21.04
C ASP A 376 39.21 -24.07 21.92
N LEU A 377 38.71 -25.21 22.41
CA LEU A 377 37.68 -25.33 23.46
C LEU A 377 37.91 -24.34 24.62
N GLN A 378 39.17 -24.07 24.98
CA GLN A 378 39.51 -23.08 26.00
C GLN A 378 39.17 -21.64 25.59
N SER A 379 39.36 -21.27 24.32
CA SER A 379 39.03 -19.94 23.79
C SER A 379 37.53 -19.72 23.68
N LEU A 380 36.77 -20.76 23.32
CA LEU A 380 35.30 -20.75 23.30
C LEU A 380 34.72 -20.65 24.72
N ALA A 381 35.28 -21.38 25.68
CA ALA A 381 34.89 -21.27 27.10
C ALA A 381 35.18 -19.86 27.65
N LEU A 382 36.31 -19.26 27.29
CA LEU A 382 36.66 -17.89 27.68
C LEU A 382 35.75 -16.85 27.00
N GLN A 383 35.38 -17.04 25.74
CA GLN A 383 34.42 -16.17 25.04
C GLN A 383 33.01 -16.29 25.62
N GLN A 384 32.56 -17.50 25.97
CA GLN A 384 31.30 -17.71 26.68
C GLN A 384 31.33 -17.01 28.04
N GLN A 385 32.39 -17.19 28.83
CA GLN A 385 32.53 -16.52 30.13
C GLN A 385 32.57 -15.00 29.99
N ASN A 386 33.19 -14.46 28.93
CA ASN A 386 33.20 -13.02 28.66
C ASN A 386 31.85 -12.51 28.17
N CYS A 387 31.09 -13.29 27.40
CA CYS A 387 29.72 -12.96 27.03
C CYS A 387 28.80 -12.98 28.24
N ASP A 388 28.93 -13.97 29.13
CA ASP A 388 28.16 -14.04 30.38
C ASP A 388 28.46 -12.86 31.30
N LYS A 389 29.75 -12.47 31.43
CA LYS A 389 30.13 -11.26 32.17
C LYS A 389 29.56 -9.99 31.56
N ARG A 390 29.54 -9.87 30.23
CA ARG A 390 28.93 -8.72 29.54
C ARG A 390 27.41 -8.69 29.70
N LEU A 391 26.75 -9.84 29.59
CA LEU A 391 25.31 -9.98 29.82
C LEU A 391 24.95 -9.61 31.26
N SER A 392 25.73 -10.05 32.25
CA SER A 392 25.54 -9.66 33.65
C SER A 392 25.71 -8.15 33.84
N ALA A 393 26.76 -7.55 33.27
CA ALA A 393 26.99 -6.11 33.36
C ALA A 393 25.85 -5.29 32.72
N ILE A 394 25.37 -5.71 31.55
CA ILE A 394 24.21 -5.09 30.89
C ILE A 394 22.94 -5.25 31.73
N ALA A 395 22.73 -6.42 32.35
CA ALA A 395 21.59 -6.67 33.22
C ALA A 395 21.64 -5.80 34.49
N ASP A 396 22.82 -5.63 35.10
CA ASP A 396 23.03 -4.79 36.27
C ASP A 396 22.82 -3.30 35.93
N GLU A 397 23.29 -2.86 34.77
CA GLU A 397 23.09 -1.50 34.27
C GLU A 397 21.62 -1.22 33.94
N LEU A 398 20.93 -2.16 33.27
CA LEU A 398 19.48 -2.09 33.05
C LEU A 398 18.71 -2.06 34.36
N LYS A 399 19.11 -2.86 35.36
CA LYS A 399 18.48 -2.88 36.67
C LYS A 399 18.65 -1.53 37.38
N ALA A 400 19.85 -0.94 37.35
CA ALA A 400 20.10 0.39 37.92
C ALA A 400 19.27 1.48 37.22
N ILE A 401 19.14 1.42 35.89
CA ILE A 401 18.28 2.33 35.12
C ILE A 401 16.82 2.16 35.55
N VAL A 402 16.30 0.94 35.59
CA VAL A 402 14.92 0.65 35.98
C VAL A 402 14.64 1.09 37.42
N GLU A 403 15.55 0.82 38.36
CA GLU A 403 15.43 1.27 39.75
C GLU A 403 15.44 2.80 39.84
N SER A 404 16.28 3.48 39.06
CA SER A 404 16.30 4.95 39.01
C SER A 404 15.01 5.54 38.43
N VAL A 405 14.43 4.90 37.41
CA VAL A 405 13.16 5.31 36.79
C VAL A 405 12.00 5.08 37.77
N ILE A 406 11.97 3.95 38.47
CA ILE A 406 10.97 3.67 39.51
C ILE A 406 11.08 4.68 40.66
N ALA A 407 12.30 4.99 41.12
CA ALA A 407 12.51 5.97 42.17
C ALA A 407 12.06 7.37 41.74
N ARG A 408 12.33 7.76 40.49
CA ARG A 408 11.88 9.04 39.91
C ARG A 408 10.37 9.08 39.78
N ALA A 409 9.74 8.04 39.25
CA ALA A 409 8.28 7.94 39.15
C ALA A 409 7.59 8.00 40.53
N ARG A 410 8.15 7.38 41.56
CA ARG A 410 7.65 7.48 42.94
C ARG A 410 7.78 8.89 43.49
N LYS A 411 8.90 9.56 43.23
CA LYS A 411 9.13 10.96 43.64
C LYS A 411 8.13 11.88 42.95
N ASP A 412 7.99 11.78 41.63
CA ASP A 412 7.08 12.60 40.83
C ASP A 412 5.62 12.36 41.24
N SER A 413 5.24 11.11 41.53
CA SER A 413 3.92 10.76 42.06
C SER A 413 3.68 11.37 43.46
N GLY A 414 4.67 11.34 44.34
CA GLY A 414 4.60 11.98 45.66
C GLY A 414 4.50 13.51 45.58
N GLU A 415 5.23 14.13 44.65
CA GLU A 415 5.16 15.56 44.38
C GLU A 415 3.80 15.94 43.80
N MET A 416 3.25 15.16 42.85
CA MET A 416 1.89 15.35 42.33
C MET A 416 0.82 15.20 43.41
N LEU A 417 0.92 14.20 44.29
CA LEU A 417 -0.01 14.03 45.42
C LEU A 417 0.07 15.21 46.39
N SER A 418 1.27 15.73 46.64
CA SER A 418 1.48 16.92 47.46
C SER A 418 0.95 18.19 46.80
N GLN A 419 1.08 18.30 45.47
CA GLN A 419 0.49 19.36 44.66
C GLN A 419 -1.03 19.32 44.74
N LEU A 420 -1.64 18.15 44.51
CA LEU A 420 -3.07 17.93 44.61
C LEU A 420 -3.60 18.24 46.00
N ALA A 421 -2.89 17.87 47.07
CA ALA A 421 -3.26 18.23 48.44
C ALA A 421 -3.24 19.75 48.68
N ARG A 422 -2.22 20.45 48.16
CA ARG A 422 -2.13 21.93 48.22
C ARG A 422 -3.24 22.60 47.41
N ASP A 423 -3.55 22.09 46.23
CA ASP A 423 -4.61 22.61 45.37
C ASP A 423 -6.00 22.35 45.99
N ARG A 424 -6.21 21.19 46.63
CA ARG A 424 -7.44 20.92 47.40
C ARG A 424 -7.59 21.87 48.58
N GLY A 425 -6.48 22.23 49.25
CA GLY A 425 -6.46 23.24 50.30
C GLY A 425 -6.79 24.65 49.77
N ARG A 426 -6.22 25.03 48.63
CA ARG A 426 -6.55 26.30 47.95
C ARG A 426 -8.01 26.36 47.51
N PHE A 427 -8.55 25.31 46.89
CA PHE A 427 -9.95 25.24 46.51
C PHE A 427 -10.89 25.35 47.71
N ARG A 428 -10.52 24.75 48.84
CA ARG A 428 -11.29 24.87 50.09
C ARG A 428 -11.26 26.30 50.64
N ASN A 429 -10.13 27.01 50.55
CA ASN A 429 -10.05 28.42 50.95
C ASN A 429 -10.82 29.35 49.99
N ILE A 430 -10.86 29.05 48.69
CA ILE A 430 -11.65 29.80 47.70
C ILE A 430 -13.16 29.62 47.95
N ALA A 431 -13.60 28.42 48.33
CA ALA A 431 -14.97 28.16 48.74
C ALA A 431 -15.37 28.91 50.04
N TYR A 432 -14.43 29.11 50.96
CA TYR A 432 -14.66 29.90 52.18
C TYR A 432 -14.60 31.42 51.96
N SER A 433 -13.92 31.91 50.92
CA SER A 433 -13.91 33.33 50.55
C SER A 433 -15.09 33.77 49.66
N GLY A 434 -15.97 32.84 49.27
CA GLY A 434 -17.21 33.12 48.53
C GLY A 434 -18.45 33.32 49.43
N GLU A 435 -18.35 33.12 50.74
CA GLU A 435 -19.44 33.30 51.71
C GLU A 435 -19.10 34.36 52.77
N VAL A 436 -18.81 35.60 52.35
CA VAL A 436 -18.90 36.77 53.23
C VAL A 436 -19.42 37.97 52.44
N GLU A 437 -20.68 37.92 52.01
CA GLU A 437 -21.49 39.15 51.88
C GLU A 437 -22.17 39.39 53.23
N GLN A 438 -21.79 40.49 53.88
CA GLN A 438 -22.24 40.87 55.22
C GLN A 438 -23.75 41.21 55.25
N PRO A 439 -24.42 40.97 56.39
CA PRO A 439 -25.81 41.38 56.59
C PRO A 439 -25.89 42.89 56.81
N PHE A 440 -26.69 43.58 55.98
CA PHE A 440 -27.20 44.91 56.29
C PHE A 440 -28.08 44.84 57.55
N ARG A 441 -27.76 45.63 58.58
CA ARG A 441 -28.69 46.03 59.64
C ARG A 441 -28.62 47.55 59.86
N PRO A 442 -29.73 48.15 60.34
CA PRO A 442 -30.11 49.53 60.03
C PRO A 442 -29.63 50.53 61.08
N THR A 443 -29.33 51.74 60.61
CA THR A 443 -29.77 53.04 61.17
C THR A 443 -29.68 54.07 60.06
#